data_AF-A0A7J5AF58-F1
#
_entry.id   AF-A0A7J5AF58-F1
#
_cell.length_a   1.000
_cell.length_b   1.000
_cell.length_c   1.000
_cell.angle_alpha   90.00
_cell.angle_beta   90.00
_cell.angle_gamma   90.00
#
_symmetry.space_group_name_H-M   'P 1'
#
loop_
_entity.id
_entity.type
_entity.pdbx_description
1 polymer ?
#
loop_
_entity_poly.entity_id
_entity_poly.type
_entity_poly.pdbx_seq_one_letter_code
_entity_poly.pdbx_strand_id
1 'polypeptide(L)'
;MATINFLYRSTKDKANLHLRLLYRFNDIDFVIGANTEFQVSKDYWNNQHKQRVFKKTNNTDELNKIQGIKEIQNDTDKELNNIENHILNAFNIVNPDEVNKDWLQTQINNYYNPPKEAEALPTELLKYFDYFIEVKKNEISNGTYKKYNVTKHLLERYQKTKDNQIKIIDVNDKFKNDFENYCLKNNYALSTISKDLKTIKTVCNHAKHNGIKTSHQLDRIKTPQHKTEKIYLTFEELTKIENIDKRRLNDNYDNAKDWLIISCYTGQRISDFMRFDKSMIRYEKNKQGISKPFIEFTQVKTNKVMIVALHPKVMEILEKRNDEFPKPISDPKYNLYIKEVCRIAGLTDKIKGSKLTDINKEDETEKKAKNKDEVKQFRKEVGMFKKCELVTSHIGRRSFATNFYGTIPTTYLINVTGHSTEAMFLNYLGKSNKDLAMEITNYF
;
A
#
# COMPACT_ATOMS: atom_id res chain seq x y z
N MET A 1 38.63 -3.82 40.37
CA MET A 1 37.41 -2.98 40.38
C MET A 1 37.74 -1.65 39.74
N ALA A 2 36.85 -1.13 38.90
CA ALA A 2 37.03 0.19 38.31
C ALA A 2 36.63 1.29 39.31
N THR A 3 37.34 2.41 39.29
CA THR A 3 37.06 3.59 40.10
C THR A 3 37.14 4.85 39.26
N ILE A 4 36.40 5.88 39.66
CA ILE A 4 36.36 7.15 38.95
C ILE A 4 36.88 8.26 39.85
N ASN A 5 37.69 9.15 39.27
CA ASN A 5 38.23 10.32 39.94
C ASN A 5 37.98 11.57 39.10
N PHE A 6 37.53 12.65 39.74
CA PHE A 6 37.36 13.94 39.10
C PHE A 6 38.49 14.89 39.48
N LEU A 7 38.97 15.69 38.51
CA LEU A 7 40.11 16.58 38.67
C LEU A 7 39.87 17.91 37.98
N TYR A 8 40.30 19.01 38.60
CA TYR A 8 40.39 20.31 37.92
C TYR A 8 41.77 20.44 37.27
N ARG A 9 41.84 20.49 35.94
CA ARG A 9 43.11 20.57 35.19
C ARG A 9 43.34 21.85 34.40
N SER A 10 42.36 22.73 34.37
CA SER A 10 42.45 23.99 33.63
C SER A 10 43.26 25.04 34.41
N THR A 11 43.85 25.98 33.68
CA THR A 11 44.44 27.20 34.25
C THR A 11 43.42 28.32 34.43
N LYS A 12 42.24 28.22 33.81
CA LYS A 12 41.15 29.21 33.88
C LYS A 12 40.49 29.22 35.27
N ASP A 13 39.73 30.28 35.56
CA ASP A 13 38.97 30.39 36.81
C ASP A 13 37.73 29.49 36.83
N LYS A 14 37.13 29.22 35.67
CA LYS A 14 36.03 28.27 35.49
C LYS A 14 36.35 27.32 34.34
N ALA A 15 36.15 26.03 34.57
CA ALA A 15 36.42 24.99 33.58
C ALA A 15 35.69 23.69 33.93
N ASN A 16 35.58 22.82 32.93
CA ASN A 16 34.99 21.51 33.10
C ASN A 16 35.92 20.60 33.92
N LEU A 17 35.32 19.73 34.73
CA LEU A 17 36.06 18.70 35.43
C LEU A 17 36.57 17.65 34.46
N HIS A 18 37.78 17.16 34.73
CA HIS A 18 38.41 16.08 34.01
C HIS A 18 38.19 14.78 34.78
N LEU A 19 37.49 13.84 34.15
CA LEU A 19 37.23 12.52 34.70
C LEU A 19 38.38 11.58 34.37
N ARG A 20 38.80 10.78 35.34
CA ARG A 20 39.71 9.64 35.19
C ARG A 20 39.01 8.35 35.58
N LEU A 21 38.97 7.40 34.67
CA LEU A 21 38.63 6.01 34.93
C LEU A 21 39.91 5.23 35.23
N LEU A 22 39.95 4.53 36.36
CA LEU A 22 41.07 3.71 36.79
C LEU A 22 40.59 2.27 36.98
N TYR A 23 41.30 1.31 36.38
CA TYR A 23 41.01 -0.10 36.58
C TYR A 23 42.27 -0.93 36.33
N ARG A 24 42.27 -2.16 36.84
CA ARG A 24 43.34 -3.14 36.61
C ARG A 24 42.78 -4.31 35.80
N PHE A 25 43.49 -4.68 34.74
CA PHE A 25 43.14 -5.80 33.86
C PHE A 25 44.43 -6.51 33.42
N ASN A 26 44.47 -7.84 33.51
CA ASN A 26 45.65 -8.66 33.21
C ASN A 26 46.96 -8.15 33.86
N ASP A 27 46.89 -7.78 35.14
CA ASP A 27 48.00 -7.21 35.92
C ASP A 27 48.58 -5.87 35.41
N ILE A 28 47.87 -5.21 34.50
CA ILE A 28 48.20 -3.87 34.01
C ILE A 28 47.18 -2.87 34.56
N ASP A 29 47.70 -1.76 35.11
CA ASP A 29 46.89 -0.64 35.58
C ASP A 29 46.61 0.33 34.43
N PHE A 30 45.33 0.61 34.17
CA PHE A 30 44.87 1.54 33.15
C PHE A 30 44.35 2.82 33.80
N VAL A 31 44.74 3.96 33.22
CA VAL A 31 44.25 5.30 33.61
C VAL A 31 43.83 6.06 32.37
N ILE A 32 42.51 6.17 32.17
CA ILE A 32 41.93 6.79 30.98
C ILE A 32 41.22 8.08 31.40
N GLY A 33 41.52 9.18 30.71
CA GLY A 33 41.00 10.50 31.04
C GLY A 33 40.12 11.08 29.94
N ALA A 34 38.99 11.68 30.33
CA ALA A 34 38.08 12.39 29.42
C ALA A 34 37.52 13.65 30.11
N ASN A 35 37.10 14.64 29.30
CA ASN A 35 36.54 15.87 29.85
C ASN A 35 35.02 15.74 29.99
N THR A 36 34.47 16.14 31.13
CA THR A 36 33.02 16.27 31.31
C THR A 36 32.52 17.59 30.72
N GLU A 37 31.20 17.80 30.75
CA GLU A 37 30.58 19.11 30.46
C GLU A 37 30.22 19.87 31.76
N PHE A 38 30.52 19.30 32.93
CA PHE A 38 30.23 19.90 34.23
C PHE A 38 31.30 20.91 34.66
N GLN A 39 30.93 22.19 34.67
CA GLN A 39 31.83 23.30 34.97
C GLN A 39 31.80 23.70 36.45
N VAL A 40 32.97 23.87 37.05
CA VAL A 40 33.14 24.43 38.40
C VAL A 40 34.19 25.55 38.41
N SER A 41 34.24 26.34 39.48
CA SER A 41 35.34 27.30 39.66
C SER A 41 36.57 26.64 40.32
N LYS A 42 37.75 27.15 39.99
CA LYS A 42 39.04 26.66 40.51
C LYS A 42 39.14 26.83 42.03
N ASP A 43 38.70 27.98 42.55
CA ASP A 43 38.69 28.27 43.99
C ASP A 43 37.76 27.30 44.74
N TYR A 44 36.54 27.13 44.22
CA TYR A 44 35.59 26.19 44.80
C TYR A 44 36.16 24.77 44.84
N TRP A 45 36.65 24.25 43.72
CA TRP A 45 37.12 22.86 43.65
C TRP A 45 38.31 22.57 44.58
N ASN A 46 39.26 23.50 44.65
CA ASN A 46 40.50 23.30 45.41
C ASN A 46 40.33 23.58 46.90
N ASN A 47 39.55 24.61 47.27
CA ASN A 47 39.51 25.10 48.65
C ASN A 47 38.20 24.75 49.37
N GLN A 48 37.09 24.63 48.64
CA GLN A 48 35.75 24.55 49.24
C GLN A 48 35.10 23.19 49.07
N HIS A 49 35.27 22.52 47.92
CA HIS A 49 34.51 21.32 47.58
C HIS A 49 34.71 20.16 48.58
N LYS A 50 35.93 19.99 49.11
CA LYS A 50 36.26 18.96 50.14
C LYS A 50 36.09 19.46 51.58
N GLN A 51 35.76 20.72 51.79
CA GLN A 51 35.58 21.26 53.14
C GLN A 51 34.30 20.69 53.76
N ARG A 52 34.45 19.92 54.85
CA ARG A 52 33.32 19.36 55.61
C ARG A 52 33.11 20.03 56.96
N VAL A 53 34.15 20.71 57.47
CA VAL A 53 34.12 21.43 58.75
C VAL A 53 34.12 22.94 58.46
N PHE A 54 33.06 23.61 58.91
CA PHE A 54 32.90 25.05 58.78
C PHE A 54 33.01 25.71 60.16
N LYS A 55 33.55 26.94 60.21
CA LYS A 55 33.68 27.72 61.44
C LYS A 55 32.29 28.00 62.02
N LYS A 56 32.10 27.81 63.32
CA LYS A 56 30.88 28.23 64.01
C LYS A 56 30.87 29.76 64.11
N THR A 57 29.81 30.39 63.60
CA THR A 57 29.64 31.84 63.59
C THR A 57 28.17 32.18 63.78
N ASN A 58 27.91 33.29 64.46
CA ASN A 58 26.56 33.85 64.66
C ASN A 58 26.29 35.01 63.69
N ASN A 59 27.22 35.31 62.78
CA ASN A 59 27.05 36.34 61.76
C ASN A 59 26.21 35.77 60.60
N THR A 60 25.06 36.40 60.33
CA THR A 60 24.10 36.00 59.29
C THR A 60 24.73 35.94 57.89
N ASP A 61 25.62 36.86 57.54
CA ASP A 61 26.25 36.88 56.22
C ASP A 61 27.24 35.71 56.02
N GLU A 62 27.95 35.33 57.08
CA GLU A 62 28.85 34.18 57.05
C GLU A 62 28.07 32.86 57.02
N LEU A 63 26.94 32.78 57.74
CA LEU A 63 26.03 31.62 57.70
C LEU A 63 25.46 31.41 56.29
N ASN A 64 25.01 32.48 55.63
CA ASN A 64 24.50 32.42 54.26
C ASN A 64 25.58 31.96 53.27
N LYS A 65 26.83 32.42 53.42
CA LYS A 65 27.96 31.96 52.61
C LYS A 65 28.26 30.47 52.80
N ILE A 66 28.27 30.01 54.05
CA ILE A 66 28.48 28.58 54.36
C ILE A 66 27.36 27.74 53.75
N GLN A 67 26.11 28.19 53.86
CA GLN A 67 24.97 27.51 53.29
C GLN A 67 25.06 27.42 51.75
N GLY A 68 25.42 28.52 51.08
CA GLY A 68 25.64 28.52 49.63
C GLY A 68 26.75 27.57 49.19
N ILE A 69 27.85 27.45 49.95
CA ILE A 69 28.91 26.47 49.67
C ILE A 69 28.39 25.03 49.78
N LYS A 70 27.60 24.74 50.82
CA LYS A 70 27.00 23.40 51.03
C LYS A 70 26.02 23.02 49.92
N GLU A 71 25.23 23.97 49.42
CA GLU A 71 24.32 23.74 48.30
C GLU A 71 25.10 23.38 47.03
N ILE A 72 26.14 24.15 46.70
CA ILE A 72 27.01 23.84 45.55
C ILE A 72 27.73 22.50 45.74
N GLN A 73 28.16 22.14 46.97
CA GLN A 73 28.70 20.82 47.30
C GLN A 73 27.70 19.70 47.01
N ASN A 74 26.47 19.82 47.49
CA ASN A 74 25.45 18.80 47.27
C ASN A 74 25.12 18.63 45.78
N ASP A 75 24.96 19.74 45.04
CA ASP A 75 24.68 19.70 43.61
C ASP A 75 25.83 19.09 42.82
N THR A 76 27.08 19.46 43.18
CA THR A 76 28.28 18.88 42.58
C THR A 76 28.35 17.38 42.88
N ASP A 77 28.29 16.97 44.15
CA ASP A 77 28.39 15.56 44.55
C ASP A 77 27.29 14.71 43.88
N LYS A 78 26.07 15.24 43.75
CA LYS A 78 24.98 14.58 43.04
C LYS A 78 25.31 14.35 41.57
N GLU A 79 25.81 15.37 40.89
CA GLU A 79 26.14 15.27 39.46
C GLU A 79 27.34 14.35 39.21
N LEU A 80 28.37 14.42 40.06
CA LEU A 80 29.53 13.52 40.00
C LEU A 80 29.10 12.06 40.18
N ASN A 81 28.22 11.79 41.15
CA ASN A 81 27.66 10.45 41.36
C ASN A 81 26.85 9.95 40.15
N ASN A 82 26.09 10.81 39.48
CA ASN A 82 25.32 10.42 38.29
C ASN A 82 26.24 10.01 37.14
N ILE A 83 27.26 10.83 36.86
CA ILE A 83 28.28 10.55 35.83
C ILE A 83 29.04 9.26 36.17
N GLU A 84 29.45 9.11 37.44
CA GLU A 84 30.17 7.93 37.92
C GLU A 84 29.33 6.65 37.72
N ASN A 85 28.08 6.65 38.16
CA ASN A 85 27.18 5.51 38.01
C ASN A 85 26.95 5.15 36.54
N HIS A 86 26.76 6.15 35.66
CA HIS A 86 26.58 5.91 34.23
C HIS A 86 27.79 5.19 33.62
N ILE A 87 29.00 5.68 33.90
CA ILE A 87 30.23 5.14 33.33
C ILE A 87 30.56 3.77 33.93
N LEU A 88 30.40 3.57 35.24
CA LEU A 88 30.65 2.27 35.86
C LEU A 88 29.66 1.20 35.37
N ASN A 89 28.39 1.55 35.15
CA ASN A 89 27.41 0.65 34.56
C ASN A 89 27.78 0.28 33.12
N ALA A 90 28.20 1.24 32.30
CA ALA A 90 28.69 0.98 30.94
C ALA A 90 29.97 0.13 30.94
N PHE A 91 30.88 0.38 31.87
CA PHE A 91 32.13 -0.37 32.03
C PHE A 91 31.89 -1.85 32.37
N ASN A 92 30.87 -2.15 33.18
CA ASN A 92 30.54 -3.53 33.55
C ASN A 92 29.98 -4.37 32.39
N ILE A 93 29.56 -3.74 31.28
CA ILE A 93 28.95 -4.42 30.13
C ILE A 93 29.98 -4.62 29.00
N VAL A 94 30.95 -3.72 28.87
CA VAL A 94 31.95 -3.73 27.78
C VAL A 94 33.12 -4.66 28.11
N ASN A 95 33.77 -5.20 27.08
CA ASN A 95 35.04 -5.90 27.25
C ASN A 95 36.14 -4.89 27.67
N PRO A 96 36.89 -5.10 28.78
CA PRO A 96 37.96 -4.21 29.21
C PRO A 96 39.03 -3.89 28.15
N ASP A 97 39.25 -4.79 27.16
CA ASP A 97 40.18 -4.56 26.04
C ASP A 97 39.71 -3.45 25.07
N GLU A 98 38.41 -3.15 25.04
CA GLU A 98 37.81 -2.12 24.17
C GLU A 98 37.75 -0.74 24.84
N VAL A 99 38.09 -0.68 26.14
CA VAL A 99 38.03 0.55 26.93
C VAL A 99 39.25 1.41 26.61
N ASN A 100 39.03 2.46 25.82
CA ASN A 100 40.04 3.46 25.48
C ASN A 100 39.50 4.88 25.71
N LYS A 101 40.32 5.89 25.39
CA LYS A 101 39.95 7.30 25.55
C LYS A 101 38.69 7.67 24.76
N ASP A 102 38.54 7.15 23.55
CA ASP A 102 37.41 7.45 22.69
C ASP A 102 36.13 6.83 23.25
N TRP A 103 36.19 5.57 23.72
CA TRP A 103 35.07 4.93 24.41
C TRP A 103 34.61 5.77 25.61
N LEU A 104 35.54 6.22 26.46
CA LEU A 104 35.19 7.01 27.65
C LEU A 104 34.57 8.35 27.27
N GLN A 105 35.10 9.02 26.24
CA GLN A 105 34.52 10.26 25.73
C GLN A 105 33.13 10.02 25.12
N THR A 106 32.90 8.90 24.44
CA THR A 106 31.59 8.51 23.93
C THR A 106 30.58 8.29 25.05
N GLN A 107 30.96 7.62 26.14
CA GLN A 107 30.03 7.45 27.28
C GLN A 107 29.71 8.79 27.95
N ILE A 108 30.68 9.68 28.10
CA ILE A 108 30.42 11.04 28.58
C ILE A 108 29.45 11.78 27.64
N ASN A 109 29.67 11.69 26.33
CA ASN A 109 28.77 12.31 25.36
C ASN A 109 27.36 11.72 25.41
N ASN A 110 27.22 10.40 25.58
CA ASN A 110 25.92 9.72 25.74
C ASN A 110 25.20 10.12 27.02
N TYR A 111 25.93 10.43 28.10
CA TYR A 111 25.35 10.92 29.33
C TYR A 111 24.67 12.29 29.13
N TYR A 112 25.36 13.23 28.47
CA TYR A 112 24.82 14.57 28.19
C TYR A 112 23.86 14.62 26.99
N ASN A 113 24.05 13.72 26.01
CA ASN A 113 23.30 13.63 24.76
C ASN A 113 22.92 12.16 24.50
N PRO A 114 21.97 11.59 25.26
CA PRO A 114 21.57 10.21 25.07
C PRO A 114 21.09 9.99 23.63
N PRO A 115 21.58 8.94 22.94
CA PRO A 115 21.12 8.64 21.59
C PRO A 115 19.60 8.49 21.63
N LYS A 116 18.89 9.25 20.78
CA LYS A 116 17.45 9.05 20.58
C LYS A 116 17.29 7.65 20.03
N GLU A 117 16.76 6.72 20.83
CA GLU A 117 16.35 5.41 20.33
C GLU A 117 15.44 5.65 19.11
N ALA A 118 15.72 4.94 18.01
CA ALA A 118 14.83 4.95 16.88
C ALA A 118 13.43 4.56 17.38
N GLU A 119 12.42 5.39 17.10
CA GLU A 119 11.06 5.13 17.58
C GLU A 119 10.65 3.68 17.25
N ALA A 120 10.29 2.92 18.29
CA ALA A 120 9.88 1.54 18.11
C ALA A 120 8.72 1.47 17.11
N LEU A 121 8.84 0.59 16.11
CA LEU A 121 7.81 0.48 15.08
C LEU A 121 6.44 0.14 15.69
N PRO A 122 5.33 0.69 15.15
CA PRO A 122 4.00 0.43 15.70
C PRO A 122 3.65 -1.06 15.65
N THR A 123 3.24 -1.64 16.79
CA THR A 123 2.79 -3.04 16.87
C THR A 123 1.28 -3.20 16.67
N GLU A 124 0.53 -2.11 16.81
CA GLU A 124 -0.89 -2.02 16.48
C GLU A 124 -1.09 -2.05 14.96
N LEU A 125 -2.02 -2.88 14.49
CA LEU A 125 -2.21 -3.13 13.05
C LEU A 125 -2.61 -1.86 12.29
N LEU A 126 -3.52 -1.04 12.83
CA LEU A 126 -3.97 0.19 12.18
C LEU A 126 -2.87 1.25 12.10
N LYS A 127 -2.12 1.45 13.20
CA LYS A 127 -0.97 2.38 13.19
C LYS A 127 0.13 1.90 12.25
N TYR A 128 0.35 0.59 12.18
CA TYR A 128 1.31 0.04 11.22
C TYR A 128 0.84 0.15 9.77
N PHE A 129 -0.47 0.14 9.51
CA PHE A 129 -1.02 0.46 8.19
C PHE A 129 -0.64 1.88 7.77
N ASP A 130 -0.72 2.86 8.67
CA ASP A 130 -0.31 4.24 8.40
C ASP A 130 1.18 4.33 8.08
N TYR A 131 2.03 3.73 8.91
CA TYR A 131 3.46 3.62 8.65
C TYR A 131 3.75 2.94 7.31
N PHE A 132 3.11 1.80 7.03
CA PHE A 132 3.31 1.04 5.79
C PHE A 132 2.92 1.85 4.55
N ILE A 133 1.78 2.54 4.59
CA ILE A 133 1.32 3.37 3.46
C ILE A 133 2.30 4.51 3.22
N GLU A 134 2.78 5.16 4.28
CA GLU A 134 3.73 6.27 4.19
C GLU A 134 5.08 5.84 3.59
N VAL A 135 5.62 4.70 4.06
CA VAL A 135 6.86 4.13 3.52
C VAL A 135 6.70 3.75 2.04
N LYS A 136 5.55 3.18 1.66
CA LYS A 136 5.32 2.69 0.29
C LYS A 136 4.77 3.72 -0.68
N LYS A 137 4.43 4.94 -0.24
CA LYS A 137 3.72 5.94 -1.06
C LYS A 137 4.39 6.26 -2.40
N ASN A 138 5.73 6.27 -2.43
CA ASN A 138 6.53 6.60 -3.62
C ASN A 138 6.80 5.39 -4.52
N GLU A 139 6.55 4.16 -4.04
CA GLU A 139 6.79 2.92 -4.80
C GLU A 139 5.52 2.35 -5.45
N ILE A 140 4.35 2.93 -5.13
CA ILE A 140 3.06 2.36 -5.50
C ILE A 140 2.24 3.32 -6.36
N SER A 141 1.46 2.76 -7.28
CA SER A 141 0.49 3.55 -8.04
C SER A 141 -0.60 4.13 -7.14
N ASN A 142 -1.22 5.25 -7.55
CA ASN A 142 -2.38 5.84 -6.86
C ASN A 142 -3.54 4.82 -6.69
N GLY A 143 -3.72 3.90 -7.65
CA GLY A 143 -4.71 2.82 -7.52
C GLY A 143 -4.40 1.84 -6.38
N THR A 144 -3.13 1.53 -6.16
CA THR A 144 -2.65 0.70 -5.04
C THR A 144 -2.75 1.45 -3.72
N TYR A 145 -2.38 2.72 -3.69
CA TYR A 145 -2.55 3.60 -2.52
C TYR A 145 -4.01 3.66 -2.04
N LYS A 146 -4.95 3.91 -2.96
CA LYS A 146 -6.39 3.89 -2.67
C LYS A 146 -6.84 2.52 -2.17
N LYS A 147 -6.33 1.43 -2.75
CA LYS A 147 -6.64 0.08 -2.29
C LYS A 147 -6.24 -0.13 -0.83
N TYR A 148 -5.04 0.30 -0.42
CA TYR A 148 -4.58 0.16 0.96
C TYR A 148 -5.45 0.96 1.93
N ASN A 149 -5.79 2.20 1.59
CA ASN A 149 -6.69 3.01 2.40
C ASN A 149 -8.09 2.41 2.52
N VAL A 150 -8.65 1.84 1.44
CA VAL A 150 -9.95 1.16 1.50
C VAL A 150 -9.92 -0.03 2.47
N THR A 151 -8.85 -0.84 2.44
CA THR A 151 -8.68 -1.95 3.39
C THR A 151 -8.49 -1.42 4.82
N LYS A 152 -7.71 -0.35 5.01
CA LYS A 152 -7.51 0.31 6.31
C LYS A 152 -8.85 0.78 6.89
N HIS A 153 -9.67 1.49 6.12
CA HIS A 153 -10.97 1.97 6.59
C HIS A 153 -11.96 0.83 6.91
N LEU A 154 -11.88 -0.30 6.19
CA LEU A 154 -12.64 -1.49 6.57
C LEU A 154 -12.16 -2.05 7.91
N LEU A 155 -10.84 -2.10 8.11
CA LEU A 155 -10.24 -2.55 9.37
C LEU A 155 -10.58 -1.60 10.53
N GLU A 156 -10.64 -0.29 10.31
CA GLU A 156 -11.10 0.70 11.30
C GLU A 156 -12.55 0.41 11.73
N ARG A 157 -13.45 0.15 10.76
CA ARG A 157 -14.84 -0.22 11.07
C ARG A 157 -14.95 -1.56 11.80
N TYR A 158 -14.11 -2.53 11.46
CA TYR A 158 -14.06 -3.81 12.16
C TYR A 158 -13.52 -3.66 13.59
N GLN A 159 -12.45 -2.87 13.78
CA GLN A 159 -11.88 -2.66 15.12
C GLN A 159 -12.85 -1.93 16.05
N LYS A 160 -13.73 -1.06 15.53
CA LYS A 160 -14.80 -0.43 16.33
C LYS A 160 -15.79 -1.43 16.95
N THR A 161 -15.86 -2.68 16.47
CA THR A 161 -16.69 -3.73 17.08
C THR A 161 -15.93 -4.59 18.08
N LYS A 162 -14.72 -4.20 18.47
CA LYS A 162 -13.85 -4.93 19.40
C LYS A 162 -13.49 -4.00 20.56
N ASP A 163 -13.35 -4.57 21.76
CA ASP A 163 -12.99 -3.80 22.96
C ASP A 163 -11.50 -3.41 22.98
N ASN A 164 -10.67 -4.16 22.25
CA ASN A 164 -9.22 -3.99 22.21
C ASN A 164 -8.73 -3.67 20.80
N GLN A 165 -7.62 -2.92 20.72
CA GLN A 165 -6.90 -2.68 19.49
C GLN A 165 -6.29 -3.97 18.95
N ILE A 166 -6.35 -4.15 17.64
CA ILE A 166 -5.84 -5.34 16.97
C ILE A 166 -4.33 -5.17 16.78
N LYS A 167 -3.53 -6.09 17.34
CA LYS A 167 -2.07 -6.08 17.13
C LYS A 167 -1.70 -6.91 15.92
N ILE A 168 -0.51 -6.67 15.38
CA ILE A 168 0.03 -7.44 14.25
C ILE A 168 0.16 -8.93 14.58
N ILE A 169 0.54 -9.26 15.83
CA ILE A 169 0.66 -10.65 16.30
C ILE A 169 -0.69 -11.38 16.35
N ASP A 170 -1.81 -10.65 16.42
CA ASP A 170 -3.15 -11.22 16.52
C ASP A 170 -3.70 -11.67 15.16
N VAL A 171 -3.03 -11.35 14.05
CA VAL A 171 -3.42 -11.75 12.70
C VAL A 171 -3.11 -13.23 12.47
N ASN A 172 -4.01 -14.07 12.99
CA ASN A 172 -3.98 -15.53 12.98
C ASN A 172 -5.28 -16.10 12.36
N ASP A 173 -5.49 -17.43 12.41
CA ASP A 173 -6.68 -18.04 11.81
C ASP A 173 -7.99 -17.61 12.50
N LYS A 174 -7.96 -17.33 13.81
CA LYS A 174 -9.11 -16.79 14.55
C LYS A 174 -9.46 -15.38 14.06
N PHE A 175 -8.48 -14.50 13.93
CA PHE A 175 -8.69 -13.16 13.36
C PHE A 175 -9.33 -13.24 11.97
N LYS A 176 -8.81 -14.13 11.11
CA LYS A 176 -9.34 -14.35 9.76
C LYS A 176 -10.82 -14.72 9.81
N ASN A 177 -11.20 -15.73 10.60
CA ASN A 177 -12.60 -16.17 10.69
C ASN A 177 -13.52 -15.08 11.26
N ASP A 178 -13.09 -14.38 12.32
CA ASP A 178 -13.87 -13.28 12.90
C ASP A 178 -14.06 -12.11 11.91
N PHE A 179 -13.00 -11.77 11.18
CA PHE A 179 -13.03 -10.71 10.16
C PHE A 179 -13.92 -11.09 8.97
N GLU A 180 -13.84 -12.35 8.51
CA GLU A 180 -14.72 -12.87 7.46
C GLU A 180 -16.19 -12.83 7.89
N ASN A 181 -16.50 -13.28 9.12
CA ASN A 181 -17.85 -13.24 9.66
C ASN A 181 -18.39 -11.82 9.78
N TYR A 182 -17.58 -10.87 10.26
CA TYR A 182 -17.94 -9.46 10.27
C TYR A 182 -18.25 -8.95 8.87
N CYS A 183 -17.40 -9.26 7.89
CA CYS A 183 -17.60 -8.80 6.52
C CYS A 183 -18.86 -9.41 5.89
N LEU A 184 -19.13 -10.69 6.12
CA LEU A 184 -20.33 -11.36 5.62
C LEU A 184 -21.60 -10.76 6.24
N LYS A 185 -21.61 -10.51 7.56
CA LYS A 185 -22.72 -9.83 8.26
C LYS A 185 -23.00 -8.42 7.71
N ASN A 186 -21.98 -7.77 7.13
CA ASN A 186 -22.08 -6.44 6.53
C ASN A 186 -22.18 -6.48 4.98
N ASN A 187 -22.58 -7.62 4.42
CA ASN A 187 -22.85 -7.83 3.00
C ASN A 187 -21.65 -7.57 2.06
N TYR A 188 -20.41 -7.70 2.56
CA TYR A 188 -19.23 -7.63 1.70
C TYR A 188 -19.12 -8.88 0.84
N ALA A 189 -18.88 -8.69 -0.46
CA ALA A 189 -18.65 -9.82 -1.38
C ALA A 189 -17.38 -10.59 -1.01
N LEU A 190 -17.40 -11.92 -1.17
CA LEU A 190 -16.26 -12.81 -0.90
C LEU A 190 -14.96 -12.36 -1.61
N SER A 191 -15.08 -11.83 -2.83
CA SER A 191 -13.94 -11.28 -3.57
C SER A 191 -13.30 -10.06 -2.89
N THR A 192 -14.11 -9.21 -2.24
CA THR A 192 -13.65 -8.05 -1.47
C THR A 192 -12.94 -8.53 -0.21
N ILE A 193 -13.57 -9.43 0.55
CA ILE A 193 -12.99 -10.06 1.76
C ILE A 193 -11.62 -10.67 1.45
N SER A 194 -11.54 -11.45 0.36
CA SER A 194 -10.30 -12.08 -0.09
C SER A 194 -9.21 -11.07 -0.44
N LYS A 195 -9.57 -9.97 -1.09
CA LYS A 195 -8.65 -8.89 -1.45
C LYS A 195 -8.14 -8.15 -0.21
N ASP A 196 -9.01 -7.89 0.75
CA ASP A 196 -8.68 -7.19 2.00
C ASP A 196 -7.79 -8.07 2.88
N LEU A 197 -8.10 -9.37 3.05
CA LEU A 197 -7.23 -10.32 3.75
C LEU A 197 -5.84 -10.42 3.11
N LYS A 198 -5.73 -10.49 1.78
CA LYS A 198 -4.43 -10.47 1.09
C LYS A 198 -3.64 -9.20 1.38
N THR A 199 -4.34 -8.07 1.50
CA THR A 199 -3.74 -6.77 1.76
C THR A 199 -3.25 -6.70 3.21
N ILE A 200 -4.06 -7.13 4.17
CA ILE A 200 -3.67 -7.26 5.58
C ILE A 200 -2.44 -8.17 5.72
N LYS A 201 -2.44 -9.35 5.08
CA LYS A 201 -1.26 -10.24 5.05
C LYS A 201 -0.02 -9.55 4.50
N THR A 202 -0.16 -8.74 3.44
CA THR A 202 0.97 -8.01 2.85
C THR A 202 1.58 -7.03 3.86
N VAL A 203 0.72 -6.29 4.58
CA VAL A 203 1.15 -5.35 5.62
C VAL A 203 1.83 -6.07 6.79
N CYS A 204 1.25 -7.19 7.26
CA CYS A 204 1.84 -8.00 8.34
C CYS A 204 3.17 -8.64 7.91
N ASN A 205 3.31 -9.06 6.66
CA ASN A 205 4.59 -9.59 6.15
C ASN A 205 5.67 -8.51 6.08
N HIS A 206 5.31 -7.27 5.77
CA HIS A 206 6.23 -6.13 5.87
C HIS A 206 6.64 -5.87 7.33
N ALA A 207 5.71 -5.96 8.29
CA ALA A 207 6.02 -5.92 9.72
C ALA A 207 6.99 -7.03 10.15
N LYS A 208 6.75 -8.26 9.72
CA LYS A 208 7.63 -9.41 9.95
C LYS A 208 9.04 -9.15 9.45
N HIS A 209 9.17 -8.61 8.24
CA HIS A 209 10.47 -8.27 7.64
C HIS A 209 11.21 -7.20 8.43
N ASN A 210 10.50 -6.23 9.00
CA ASN A 210 11.06 -5.16 9.84
C ASN A 210 11.22 -5.56 11.31
N GLY A 211 11.26 -6.85 11.63
CA GLY A 211 11.55 -7.36 12.97
C GLY A 211 10.37 -7.35 13.96
N ILE A 212 9.16 -6.99 13.53
CA ILE A 212 7.97 -7.06 14.41
C ILE A 212 7.47 -8.50 14.47
N LYS A 213 7.25 -8.99 15.69
CA LYS A 213 6.72 -10.34 15.93
C LYS A 213 5.31 -10.50 15.34
N THR A 214 5.17 -11.47 14.44
CA THR A 214 3.88 -11.87 13.84
C THR A 214 3.42 -13.23 14.35
N SER A 215 2.13 -13.56 14.16
CA SER A 215 1.63 -14.92 14.34
C SER A 215 2.40 -15.92 13.47
N HIS A 216 2.71 -17.10 14.01
CA HIS A 216 3.26 -18.23 13.25
C HIS A 216 2.29 -18.77 12.18
N GLN A 217 0.99 -18.48 12.31
CA GLN A 217 -0.04 -18.88 11.36
C GLN A 217 -0.16 -17.95 10.16
N LEU A 218 0.42 -16.74 10.21
CA LEU A 218 0.24 -15.68 9.21
C LEU A 218 0.44 -16.17 7.78
N ASP A 219 1.52 -16.91 7.54
CA ASP A 219 1.87 -17.43 6.20
C ASP A 219 0.80 -18.40 5.68
N ARG A 220 0.21 -19.20 6.58
CA ARG A 220 -0.78 -20.26 6.28
C ARG A 220 -2.23 -19.78 6.16
N ILE A 221 -2.53 -18.54 6.57
CA ILE A 221 -3.88 -17.97 6.42
C ILE A 221 -4.32 -18.04 4.95
N LYS A 222 -5.33 -18.86 4.68
CA LYS A 222 -5.93 -18.99 3.34
C LYS A 222 -6.97 -17.89 3.14
N THR A 223 -6.99 -17.31 1.94
CA THR A 223 -8.05 -16.38 1.54
C THR A 223 -9.14 -17.12 0.78
N PRO A 224 -10.42 -16.73 0.92
CA PRO A 224 -11.49 -17.34 0.15
C PRO A 224 -11.19 -17.29 -1.36
N GLN A 225 -11.60 -18.32 -2.08
CA GLN A 225 -11.61 -18.29 -3.53
C GLN A 225 -13.05 -18.18 -4.00
N HIS A 226 -13.29 -17.29 -4.96
CA HIS A 226 -14.60 -17.12 -5.55
C HIS A 226 -14.46 -17.03 -7.06
N LYS A 227 -15.13 -17.94 -7.79
CA LYS A 227 -15.23 -17.87 -9.24
C LYS A 227 -16.31 -16.86 -9.60
N THR A 228 -15.92 -15.82 -10.33
CA THR A 228 -16.87 -14.85 -10.89
C THR A 228 -17.12 -15.20 -12.35
N GLU A 229 -18.39 -15.27 -12.73
CA GLU A 229 -18.80 -15.50 -14.12
C GLU A 229 -18.26 -14.39 -15.03
N LYS A 230 -17.76 -14.81 -16.20
CA LYS A 230 -17.10 -13.93 -17.16
C LYS A 230 -18.06 -13.65 -18.30
N ILE A 231 -18.76 -12.53 -18.17
CA ILE A 231 -19.68 -12.07 -19.21
C ILE A 231 -18.87 -11.49 -20.37
N TYR A 232 -19.27 -11.86 -21.59
CA TYR A 232 -18.71 -11.41 -22.87
C TYR A 232 -19.83 -11.27 -23.91
N LEU A 233 -19.57 -10.50 -24.97
CA LEU A 233 -20.41 -10.39 -26.17
C LEU A 233 -19.94 -11.38 -27.23
N THR A 234 -20.85 -12.21 -27.75
CA THR A 234 -20.59 -13.14 -28.86
C THR A 234 -20.53 -12.40 -30.20
N PHE A 235 -20.04 -13.03 -31.27
CA PHE A 235 -20.04 -12.41 -32.61
C PHE A 235 -21.45 -12.04 -33.10
N GLU A 236 -22.46 -12.85 -32.78
CA GLU A 236 -23.86 -12.53 -33.11
C GLU A 236 -24.35 -11.27 -32.38
N GLU A 237 -24.00 -11.13 -31.10
CA GLU A 237 -24.37 -9.95 -30.32
C GLU A 237 -23.62 -8.71 -30.78
N LEU A 238 -22.34 -8.84 -31.16
CA LEU A 238 -21.58 -7.76 -31.78
C LEU A 238 -22.20 -7.33 -33.10
N THR A 239 -22.64 -8.28 -33.93
CA THR A 239 -23.35 -8.00 -35.18
C THR A 239 -24.67 -7.24 -34.93
N LYS A 240 -25.44 -7.64 -33.90
CA LYS A 240 -26.64 -6.89 -33.48
C LYS A 240 -26.33 -5.46 -33.05
N ILE A 241 -25.20 -5.25 -32.36
CA ILE A 241 -24.74 -3.92 -31.94
C ILE A 241 -24.29 -3.08 -33.13
N GLU A 242 -23.49 -3.65 -34.04
CA GLU A 242 -23.01 -2.98 -35.26
C GLU A 242 -24.19 -2.49 -36.13
N ASN A 243 -25.21 -3.34 -36.27
CA ASN A 243 -26.37 -3.10 -37.14
C ASN A 243 -27.51 -2.30 -36.49
N ILE A 244 -27.29 -1.67 -35.33
CA ILE A 244 -28.30 -0.78 -34.74
C ILE A 244 -28.58 0.38 -35.71
N ASP A 245 -29.85 0.57 -36.05
CA ASP A 245 -30.32 1.72 -36.82
C ASP A 245 -29.86 3.04 -36.17
N LYS A 246 -29.14 3.87 -36.93
CA LYS A 246 -28.60 5.15 -36.48
C LYS A 246 -29.67 6.07 -35.89
N ARG A 247 -30.92 5.99 -36.36
CA ARG A 247 -32.05 6.79 -35.85
C ARG A 247 -32.38 6.50 -34.39
N ARG A 248 -31.95 5.34 -33.86
CA ARG A 248 -32.14 4.93 -32.46
C ARG A 248 -30.99 5.36 -31.55
N LEU A 249 -29.94 5.97 -32.10
CA LEU A 249 -28.74 6.37 -31.38
C LEU A 249 -28.57 7.89 -31.43
N ASN A 250 -28.36 8.50 -30.26
CA ASN A 250 -27.78 9.85 -30.22
C ASN A 250 -26.26 9.78 -30.45
N ASP A 251 -25.63 10.93 -30.67
CA ASP A 251 -24.19 11.01 -30.96
C ASP A 251 -23.32 10.36 -29.88
N ASN A 252 -23.69 10.48 -28.61
CA ASN A 252 -22.94 9.85 -27.51
C ASN A 252 -23.01 8.32 -27.57
N TYR A 253 -24.17 7.76 -27.93
CA TYR A 253 -24.38 6.32 -28.03
C TYR A 253 -23.76 5.76 -29.31
N ASP A 254 -23.83 6.46 -30.44
CA ASP A 254 -23.12 6.04 -31.65
C ASP A 254 -21.60 6.08 -31.45
N ASN A 255 -21.08 7.10 -30.74
CA ASN A 255 -19.68 7.18 -30.37
C ASN A 255 -19.24 6.07 -29.40
N ALA A 256 -20.07 5.75 -28.39
CA ALA A 256 -19.80 4.65 -27.47
C ALA A 256 -19.91 3.28 -28.13
N LYS A 257 -20.84 3.10 -29.07
CA LYS A 257 -20.99 1.88 -29.89
C LYS A 257 -19.70 1.60 -30.65
N ASP A 258 -19.19 2.60 -31.36
CA ASP A 258 -17.97 2.43 -32.16
C ASP A 258 -16.76 2.10 -31.25
N TRP A 259 -16.62 2.77 -30.09
CA TRP A 259 -15.61 2.39 -29.10
C TRP A 259 -15.78 0.97 -28.55
N LEU A 260 -17.03 0.51 -28.35
CA LEU A 260 -17.32 -0.86 -27.90
C LEU A 260 -16.81 -1.87 -28.92
N ILE A 261 -17.13 -1.69 -30.20
CA ILE A 261 -16.66 -2.56 -31.28
C ILE A 261 -15.13 -2.54 -31.37
N ILE A 262 -14.50 -1.35 -31.36
CA ILE A 262 -13.03 -1.23 -31.33
C ILE A 262 -12.45 -2.03 -30.15
N SER A 263 -13.03 -1.90 -28.95
CA SER A 263 -12.53 -2.62 -27.77
C SER A 263 -12.68 -4.15 -27.89
N CYS A 264 -13.73 -4.63 -28.56
CA CYS A 264 -13.99 -6.05 -28.83
C CYS A 264 -13.07 -6.65 -29.90
N TYR A 265 -12.49 -5.84 -30.78
CA TYR A 265 -11.59 -6.29 -31.85
C TYR A 265 -10.12 -5.93 -31.65
N THR A 266 -9.78 -5.14 -30.62
CA THR A 266 -8.38 -4.81 -30.26
C THR A 266 -7.94 -5.45 -28.95
N GLY A 267 -8.88 -5.87 -28.09
CA GLY A 267 -8.57 -6.59 -26.85
C GLY A 267 -7.88 -5.75 -25.77
N GLN A 268 -7.87 -4.42 -25.88
CA GLN A 268 -7.16 -3.52 -24.97
C GLN A 268 -7.99 -3.07 -23.77
N ARG A 269 -7.33 -2.51 -22.74
CA ARG A 269 -8.01 -1.92 -21.57
C ARG A 269 -8.56 -0.55 -21.94
N ILE A 270 -9.59 -0.09 -21.22
CA ILE A 270 -10.20 1.23 -21.45
C ILE A 270 -9.19 2.38 -21.41
N SER A 271 -8.27 2.37 -20.44
CA SER A 271 -7.20 3.38 -20.35
C SER A 271 -6.28 3.41 -21.57
N ASP A 272 -6.23 2.31 -22.32
CA ASP A 272 -5.37 2.16 -23.49
C ASP A 272 -6.16 2.53 -24.76
N PHE A 273 -7.27 1.83 -25.05
CA PHE A 273 -8.02 2.07 -26.29
C PHE A 273 -8.65 3.46 -26.36
N MET A 274 -9.07 4.04 -25.23
CA MET A 274 -9.70 5.38 -25.22
C MET A 274 -8.72 6.51 -25.57
N ARG A 275 -7.43 6.20 -25.72
CA ARG A 275 -6.37 7.12 -26.15
C ARG A 275 -5.79 6.77 -27.52
N PHE A 276 -6.40 5.82 -28.23
CA PHE A 276 -5.97 5.55 -29.60
C PHE A 276 -6.13 6.79 -30.46
N ASP A 277 -5.11 7.03 -31.27
CA ASP A 277 -5.02 8.17 -32.17
C ASP A 277 -4.53 7.66 -33.53
N LYS A 278 -4.95 8.32 -34.61
CA LYS A 278 -4.55 7.90 -35.96
C LYS A 278 -3.04 7.94 -36.17
N SER A 279 -2.32 8.82 -35.46
CA SER A 279 -0.85 8.89 -35.52
C SER A 279 -0.16 7.66 -34.96
N MET A 280 -0.86 6.85 -34.17
CA MET A 280 -0.38 5.56 -33.67
C MET A 280 -0.51 4.44 -34.72
N ILE A 281 -1.18 4.70 -35.84
CA ILE A 281 -1.39 3.72 -36.91
C ILE A 281 -0.21 3.78 -37.89
N ARG A 282 0.33 2.62 -38.20
CA ARG A 282 1.35 2.42 -39.22
C ARG A 282 1.01 1.23 -40.11
N TYR A 283 1.53 1.25 -41.33
CA TYR A 283 1.30 0.19 -42.30
C TYR A 283 2.60 -0.58 -42.55
N GLU A 284 2.54 -1.90 -42.45
CA GLU A 284 3.68 -2.77 -42.74
C GLU A 284 3.26 -3.93 -43.66
N LYS A 285 4.18 -4.38 -44.52
CA LYS A 285 3.94 -5.54 -45.38
C LYS A 285 4.13 -6.83 -44.58
N ASN A 286 3.16 -7.74 -44.65
CA ASN A 286 3.31 -9.08 -44.09
C ASN A 286 4.23 -9.97 -44.95
N LYS A 287 4.41 -11.24 -44.57
CA LYS A 287 5.23 -12.22 -45.30
C LYS A 287 4.80 -12.42 -46.76
N GLN A 288 3.54 -12.13 -47.08
CA GLN A 288 2.95 -12.22 -48.41
C GLN A 288 3.04 -10.90 -49.19
N GLY A 289 3.73 -9.88 -48.67
CA GLY A 289 3.85 -8.56 -49.31
C GLY A 289 2.61 -7.67 -49.19
N ILE A 290 1.57 -8.12 -48.48
CA ILE A 290 0.30 -7.39 -48.32
C ILE A 290 0.46 -6.35 -47.21
N SER A 291 0.16 -5.09 -47.53
CA SER A 291 0.14 -4.00 -46.54
C SER A 291 -0.95 -4.24 -45.49
N LYS A 292 -0.59 -4.18 -44.21
CA LYS A 292 -1.48 -4.38 -43.07
C LYS A 292 -1.37 -3.21 -42.09
N PRO A 293 -2.49 -2.71 -41.56
CA PRO A 293 -2.50 -1.68 -40.53
C PRO A 293 -2.18 -2.26 -39.16
N PHE A 294 -1.32 -1.56 -38.42
CA PHE A 294 -0.95 -1.84 -37.03
C PHE A 294 -1.13 -0.59 -36.20
N ILE A 295 -1.53 -0.74 -34.95
CA ILE A 295 -1.50 0.33 -33.96
C ILE A 295 -0.40 0.07 -32.93
N GLU A 296 0.41 1.09 -32.65
CA GLU A 296 1.50 1.04 -31.69
C GLU A 296 1.27 2.00 -30.52
N PHE A 297 1.36 1.49 -29.30
CA PHE A 297 1.14 2.30 -28.09
C PHE A 297 1.78 1.64 -26.88
N THR A 298 1.98 2.43 -25.81
CA THR A 298 2.43 1.91 -24.51
C THR A 298 1.25 1.78 -23.56
N GLN A 299 1.04 0.57 -23.01
CA GLN A 299 -0.03 0.31 -22.05
C GLN A 299 0.17 1.10 -20.75
N VAL A 300 -0.87 1.79 -20.27
CA VAL A 300 -0.82 2.64 -19.06
C VAL A 300 -0.41 1.85 -17.83
N LYS A 301 -1.00 0.66 -17.66
CA LYS A 301 -0.90 -0.09 -16.40
C LYS A 301 0.44 -0.83 -16.25
N THR A 302 0.98 -1.33 -17.35
CA THR A 302 2.11 -2.27 -17.37
C THR A 302 3.35 -1.69 -18.02
N ASN A 303 3.25 -0.50 -18.63
CA ASN A 303 4.31 0.15 -19.40
C ASN A 303 4.90 -0.73 -20.52
N LYS A 304 4.11 -1.69 -21.03
CA LYS A 304 4.51 -2.55 -22.14
C LYS A 304 4.22 -1.85 -23.46
N VAL A 305 5.21 -1.82 -24.36
CA VAL A 305 5.02 -1.39 -25.75
C VAL A 305 4.26 -2.50 -26.48
N MET A 306 3.14 -2.13 -27.09
CA MET A 306 2.24 -3.03 -27.79
C MET A 306 2.18 -2.65 -29.26
N ILE A 307 2.23 -3.66 -30.13
CA ILE A 307 1.97 -3.54 -31.56
C ILE A 307 0.84 -4.50 -31.87
N VAL A 308 -0.30 -3.97 -32.32
CA VAL A 308 -1.51 -4.76 -32.56
C VAL A 308 -1.96 -4.57 -34.00
N ALA A 309 -2.11 -5.67 -34.75
CA ALA A 309 -2.72 -5.62 -36.08
C ALA A 309 -4.20 -5.21 -35.96
N LEU A 310 -4.63 -4.23 -36.76
CA LEU A 310 -6.00 -3.75 -36.73
C LEU A 310 -6.92 -4.69 -37.52
N HIS A 311 -7.98 -5.15 -36.86
CA HIS A 311 -9.02 -5.97 -37.48
C HIS A 311 -9.81 -5.14 -38.53
N PRO A 312 -10.31 -5.74 -39.63
CA PRO A 312 -11.12 -5.03 -40.63
C PRO A 312 -12.27 -4.22 -40.03
N LYS A 313 -12.97 -4.77 -39.04
CA LYS A 313 -14.02 -4.06 -38.27
C LYS A 313 -13.58 -2.75 -37.62
N VAL A 314 -12.30 -2.64 -37.22
CA VAL A 314 -11.76 -1.38 -36.70
C VAL A 314 -11.53 -0.40 -37.84
N MET A 315 -11.03 -0.88 -38.98
CA MET A 315 -10.82 -0.05 -40.18
C MET A 315 -12.13 0.48 -40.75
N GLU A 316 -13.19 -0.33 -40.80
CA GLU A 316 -14.55 0.10 -41.18
C GLU A 316 -15.05 1.28 -40.33
N ILE A 317 -14.74 1.27 -39.02
CA ILE A 317 -15.12 2.37 -38.11
C ILE A 317 -14.30 3.62 -38.37
N LEU A 318 -12.99 3.48 -38.64
CA LEU A 318 -12.12 4.61 -38.99
C LEU A 318 -12.60 5.26 -40.29
N GLU A 319 -12.88 4.47 -41.32
CA GLU A 319 -13.40 4.96 -42.60
C GLU A 319 -14.74 5.71 -42.41
N LYS A 320 -15.67 5.14 -41.64
CA LYS A 320 -16.93 5.80 -41.24
C LYS A 320 -16.69 7.15 -40.55
N ARG A 321 -15.55 7.33 -39.89
CA ARG A 321 -15.19 8.51 -39.08
C ARG A 321 -14.13 9.39 -39.74
N ASN A 322 -13.95 9.30 -41.06
CA ASN A 322 -12.94 10.07 -41.82
C ASN A 322 -11.50 9.82 -41.32
N ASP A 323 -11.15 8.54 -41.14
CA ASP A 323 -9.85 8.05 -40.68
C ASP A 323 -9.46 8.49 -39.26
N GLU A 324 -10.45 8.82 -38.43
CA GLU A 324 -10.27 9.21 -37.03
C GLU A 324 -10.90 8.20 -36.07
N PHE A 325 -10.29 8.06 -34.88
CA PHE A 325 -10.92 7.33 -33.79
C PHE A 325 -12.16 8.08 -33.26
N PRO A 326 -13.12 7.37 -32.62
CA PRO A 326 -14.26 8.05 -32.00
C PRO A 326 -13.79 9.00 -30.88
N LYS A 327 -14.59 10.01 -30.54
CA LYS A 327 -14.22 11.00 -29.52
C LYS A 327 -14.00 10.31 -28.16
N PRO A 328 -12.96 10.63 -27.39
CA PRO A 328 -12.74 10.02 -26.08
C PRO A 328 -13.91 10.23 -25.12
N ILE A 329 -14.25 9.21 -24.34
CA ILE A 329 -15.32 9.25 -23.32
C ILE A 329 -14.71 8.89 -21.96
N SER A 330 -15.10 9.60 -20.90
CA SER A 330 -14.66 9.23 -19.54
C SER A 330 -15.16 7.84 -19.14
N ASP A 331 -14.34 7.08 -18.41
CA ASP A 331 -14.66 5.70 -18.01
C ASP A 331 -16.07 5.52 -17.42
N PRO A 332 -16.57 6.40 -16.52
CA PRO A 332 -17.92 6.26 -15.99
C PRO A 332 -19.00 6.48 -17.06
N LYS A 333 -18.85 7.50 -17.91
CA LYS A 333 -19.82 7.81 -18.97
C LYS A 333 -19.83 6.70 -20.03
N TYR A 334 -18.66 6.20 -20.42
CA TYR A 334 -18.56 5.10 -21.38
C TYR A 334 -19.33 3.87 -20.88
N ASN A 335 -19.13 3.49 -19.61
CA ASN A 335 -19.87 2.39 -19.00
C ASN A 335 -21.38 2.62 -18.97
N LEU A 336 -21.86 3.85 -18.79
CA LEU A 336 -23.29 4.16 -18.86
C LEU A 336 -23.82 4.02 -20.30
N TYR A 337 -23.09 4.56 -21.27
CA TYR A 337 -23.51 4.58 -22.68
C TYR A 337 -23.54 3.19 -23.30
N ILE A 338 -22.52 2.35 -23.06
CA ILE A 338 -22.50 0.99 -23.63
C ILE A 338 -23.62 0.09 -23.09
N LYS A 339 -24.10 0.34 -21.85
CA LYS A 339 -25.28 -0.38 -21.32
C LYS A 339 -26.53 -0.01 -22.10
N GLU A 340 -26.69 1.26 -22.45
CA GLU A 340 -27.81 1.72 -23.28
C GLU A 340 -27.69 1.20 -24.72
N VAL A 341 -26.50 1.25 -25.33
CA VAL A 341 -26.25 0.67 -26.66
C VAL A 341 -26.64 -0.81 -26.68
N CYS A 342 -26.19 -1.60 -25.71
CA CYS A 342 -26.56 -3.02 -25.61
C CYS A 342 -28.05 -3.23 -25.34
N ARG A 343 -28.72 -2.32 -24.61
CA ARG A 343 -30.18 -2.36 -24.41
C ARG A 343 -30.93 -2.09 -25.72
N ILE A 344 -30.51 -1.10 -26.49
CA ILE A 344 -31.07 -0.76 -27.81
C ILE A 344 -30.88 -1.93 -28.80
N ALA A 345 -29.74 -2.61 -28.72
CA ALA A 345 -29.45 -3.84 -29.48
C ALA A 345 -30.28 -5.06 -29.05
N GLY A 346 -31.11 -4.94 -28.01
CA GLY A 346 -31.97 -6.03 -27.54
C GLY A 346 -31.27 -7.07 -26.67
N LEU A 347 -30.09 -6.78 -26.10
CA LEU A 347 -29.36 -7.70 -25.21
C LEU A 347 -29.96 -7.71 -23.80
N THR A 348 -31.22 -8.12 -23.70
CA THR A 348 -32.03 -8.05 -22.48
C THR A 348 -32.21 -9.39 -21.77
N ASP A 349 -31.63 -10.47 -22.29
CA ASP A 349 -31.70 -11.79 -21.67
C ASP A 349 -31.11 -11.75 -20.26
N LYS A 350 -31.80 -12.40 -19.33
CA LYS A 350 -31.36 -12.48 -17.94
C LYS A 350 -30.26 -13.51 -17.82
N ILE A 351 -29.07 -13.05 -17.45
CA ILE A 351 -27.92 -13.90 -17.15
C ILE A 351 -27.49 -13.69 -15.71
N LYS A 352 -26.83 -14.70 -15.16
CA LYS A 352 -26.25 -14.58 -13.84
C LYS A 352 -25.03 -13.66 -13.89
N GLY A 353 -24.90 -12.83 -12.86
CA GLY A 353 -23.85 -11.83 -12.79
C GLY A 353 -23.89 -11.06 -11.48
N SER A 354 -23.15 -9.95 -11.43
CA SER A 354 -23.13 -9.08 -10.26
C SER A 354 -23.10 -7.61 -10.63
N LYS A 355 -23.90 -6.78 -9.95
CA LYS A 355 -23.93 -5.32 -10.10
C LYS A 355 -23.72 -4.64 -8.75
N LEU A 356 -23.23 -3.40 -8.77
CA LEU A 356 -23.15 -2.57 -7.56
C LEU A 356 -24.53 -1.99 -7.28
N THR A 357 -25.06 -2.23 -6.08
CA THR A 357 -26.31 -1.67 -5.57
C THR A 357 -26.03 -0.85 -4.32
N ASP A 358 -26.80 0.22 -4.13
CA ASP A 358 -26.76 1.03 -2.91
C ASP A 358 -27.60 0.32 -1.85
N ILE A 359 -27.03 -0.08 -0.72
CA ILE A 359 -27.76 -0.75 0.36
C ILE A 359 -28.62 0.21 1.16
N ASN A 360 -28.42 1.51 1.00
CA ASN A 360 -29.22 2.55 1.65
C ASN A 360 -30.35 3.07 0.74
N LYS A 361 -30.49 2.52 -0.48
CA LYS A 361 -31.75 2.63 -1.20
C LYS A 361 -32.73 1.67 -0.55
N GLU A 362 -33.51 2.16 0.42
CA GLU A 362 -34.79 1.51 0.73
C GLU A 362 -35.63 1.48 -0.56
N ASP A 363 -36.39 0.39 -0.74
CA ASP A 363 -37.18 0.14 -1.94
C ASP A 363 -37.99 1.37 -2.34
N GLU A 364 -37.97 1.72 -3.63
CA GLU A 364 -38.68 2.88 -4.20
C GLU A 364 -40.21 2.83 -4.00
N THR A 365 -40.74 1.77 -3.38
CA THR A 365 -42.13 1.60 -2.94
C THR A 365 -42.48 2.35 -1.65
N GLU A 366 -41.52 2.71 -0.80
CA GLU A 366 -41.79 3.56 0.37
C GLU A 366 -41.12 4.93 0.22
N LYS A 367 -41.87 5.89 -0.32
CA LYS A 367 -41.45 7.30 -0.38
C LYS A 367 -41.41 7.90 1.03
N LYS A 368 -40.33 7.66 1.78
CA LYS A 368 -39.95 8.53 2.90
C LYS A 368 -38.96 9.59 2.43
N ALA A 369 -39.10 10.79 3.01
CA ALA A 369 -38.36 11.98 2.62
C ALA A 369 -36.84 11.74 2.73
N LYS A 370 -36.12 12.00 1.64
CA LYS A 370 -34.66 11.86 1.58
C LYS A 370 -33.99 12.78 2.58
N ASN A 371 -33.29 12.22 3.57
CA ASN A 371 -32.25 12.96 4.28
C ASN A 371 -31.03 13.10 3.36
N LYS A 372 -30.55 14.33 3.17
CA LYS A 372 -29.48 14.69 2.23
C LYS A 372 -28.09 14.17 2.65
N ASP A 373 -27.99 13.63 3.86
CA ASP A 373 -26.73 13.24 4.53
C ASP A 373 -26.51 11.73 4.64
N GLU A 374 -27.35 10.91 3.99
CA GLU A 374 -27.13 9.47 3.97
C GLU A 374 -25.90 9.09 3.13
N VAL A 375 -24.87 8.61 3.80
CA VAL A 375 -23.64 8.11 3.17
C VAL A 375 -24.00 6.89 2.33
N LYS A 376 -24.07 7.04 1.00
CA LYS A 376 -24.33 5.93 0.07
C LYS A 376 -23.33 4.79 0.30
N GLN A 377 -23.83 3.59 0.53
CA GLN A 377 -23.01 2.41 0.70
C GLN A 377 -23.27 1.43 -0.43
N PHE A 378 -22.27 1.17 -1.26
CA PHE A 378 -22.43 0.24 -2.38
C PHE A 378 -21.96 -1.16 -2.00
N ARG A 379 -22.76 -2.18 -2.35
CA ARG A 379 -22.42 -3.60 -2.26
C ARG A 379 -22.64 -4.27 -3.60
N LYS A 380 -21.91 -5.37 -3.85
CA LYS A 380 -22.14 -6.19 -5.04
C LYS A 380 -23.23 -7.19 -4.74
N GLU A 381 -24.34 -7.05 -5.45
CA GLU A 381 -25.42 -8.02 -5.45
C GLU A 381 -25.16 -9.05 -6.56
N VAL A 382 -25.26 -10.33 -6.24
CA VAL A 382 -25.18 -11.44 -7.20
C VAL A 382 -26.59 -11.92 -7.49
N GLY A 383 -26.96 -12.04 -8.77
CA GLY A 383 -28.32 -12.39 -9.17
C GLY A 383 -28.47 -12.52 -10.67
N MET A 384 -29.72 -12.61 -11.12
CA MET A 384 -30.09 -12.63 -12.53
C MET A 384 -30.40 -11.22 -13.00
N PHE A 385 -29.60 -10.69 -13.92
CA PHE A 385 -29.77 -9.34 -14.46
C PHE A 385 -29.79 -9.37 -15.98
N LYS A 386 -30.40 -8.36 -16.61
CA LYS A 386 -30.34 -8.25 -18.06
C LYS A 386 -28.89 -8.09 -18.48
N LYS A 387 -28.46 -8.81 -19.52
CA LYS A 387 -27.06 -8.80 -19.98
C LYS A 387 -26.53 -7.38 -20.17
N CYS A 388 -27.32 -6.48 -20.76
CA CYS A 388 -26.99 -5.07 -20.93
C CYS A 388 -26.67 -4.33 -19.62
N GLU A 389 -27.24 -4.70 -18.47
CA GLU A 389 -26.97 -4.05 -17.17
C GLU A 389 -25.60 -4.41 -16.59
N LEU A 390 -25.06 -5.55 -17.01
CA LEU A 390 -23.81 -6.13 -16.53
C LEU A 390 -22.60 -5.73 -17.39
N VAL A 391 -22.85 -5.09 -18.54
CA VAL A 391 -21.81 -4.61 -19.44
C VAL A 391 -20.98 -3.52 -18.77
N THR A 392 -19.67 -3.67 -18.84
CA THR A 392 -18.67 -2.68 -18.41
C THR A 392 -17.53 -2.67 -19.42
N SER A 393 -16.66 -1.69 -19.36
CA SER A 393 -15.62 -1.46 -20.36
C SER A 393 -14.69 -2.65 -20.60
N HIS A 394 -14.48 -3.46 -19.56
CA HIS A 394 -13.67 -4.66 -19.63
C HIS A 394 -14.34 -5.79 -20.45
N ILE A 395 -15.60 -5.64 -20.87
CA ILE A 395 -16.28 -6.61 -21.74
C ILE A 395 -15.53 -6.74 -23.09
N GLY A 396 -14.98 -5.65 -23.63
CA GLY A 396 -14.33 -5.67 -24.94
C GLY A 396 -13.17 -6.65 -24.99
N ARG A 397 -12.25 -6.51 -24.04
CA ARG A 397 -11.13 -7.44 -23.87
C ARG A 397 -11.56 -8.89 -23.61
N ARG A 398 -12.67 -9.11 -22.89
CA ARG A 398 -13.20 -10.47 -22.65
C ARG A 398 -13.82 -11.06 -23.91
N SER A 399 -14.58 -10.28 -24.66
CA SER A 399 -15.13 -10.66 -25.96
C SER A 399 -14.03 -11.03 -26.93
N PHE A 400 -13.01 -10.18 -27.08
CA PHE A 400 -11.85 -10.47 -27.92
C PHE A 400 -11.22 -11.81 -27.52
N ALA A 401 -10.83 -11.95 -26.24
CA ALA A 401 -10.17 -13.15 -25.76
C ALA A 401 -11.05 -14.40 -25.95
N THR A 402 -12.34 -14.31 -25.65
CA THR A 402 -13.25 -15.47 -25.67
C THR A 402 -13.64 -15.88 -27.08
N ASN A 403 -14.01 -14.92 -27.94
CA ASN A 403 -14.53 -15.20 -29.28
C ASN A 403 -13.43 -15.73 -30.22
N PHE A 404 -12.19 -15.24 -30.06
CA PHE A 404 -11.06 -15.70 -30.89
C PHE A 404 -10.30 -16.89 -30.28
N TYR A 405 -10.61 -17.30 -29.05
CA TYR A 405 -9.98 -18.47 -28.44
C TYR A 405 -10.38 -19.75 -29.17
N GLY A 406 -9.39 -20.56 -29.55
CA GLY A 406 -9.58 -21.78 -30.34
C GLY A 406 -9.53 -21.56 -31.86
N THR A 407 -9.69 -20.32 -32.34
CA THR A 407 -9.55 -19.99 -33.77
C THR A 407 -8.21 -19.33 -34.07
N ILE A 408 -7.75 -18.43 -33.20
CA ILE A 408 -6.41 -17.84 -33.25
C ILE A 408 -5.50 -18.58 -32.26
N PRO A 409 -4.25 -18.91 -32.63
CA PRO A 409 -3.29 -19.46 -31.69
C PRO A 409 -3.18 -18.64 -30.41
N THR A 410 -3.27 -19.31 -29.26
CA THR A 410 -3.32 -18.67 -27.93
C THR A 410 -2.15 -17.73 -27.68
N THR A 411 -0.96 -18.04 -28.21
CA THR A 411 0.24 -17.21 -28.12
C THR A 411 0.02 -15.80 -28.69
N TYR A 412 -0.68 -15.67 -29.82
CA TYR A 412 -1.00 -14.38 -30.42
C TYR A 412 -2.06 -13.64 -29.60
N LEU A 413 -3.07 -14.33 -29.06
CA LEU A 413 -4.08 -13.70 -28.21
C LEU A 413 -3.49 -13.17 -26.90
N ILE A 414 -2.58 -13.93 -26.27
CA ILE A 414 -1.84 -13.50 -25.08
C ILE A 414 -1.02 -12.25 -25.39
N ASN A 415 -0.32 -12.24 -26.53
CA ASN A 415 0.47 -11.10 -26.98
C ASN A 415 -0.43 -9.88 -27.21
N VAL A 416 -1.45 -9.96 -28.06
CA VAL A 416 -2.36 -8.85 -28.37
C VAL A 416 -2.97 -8.28 -27.09
N THR A 417 -3.48 -9.13 -26.20
CA THR A 417 -4.06 -8.66 -24.93
C THR A 417 -3.00 -8.17 -23.93
N GLY A 418 -1.72 -8.47 -24.11
CA GLY A 418 -0.63 -8.05 -23.20
C GLY A 418 -0.69 -8.73 -21.83
N HIS A 419 -1.14 -9.99 -21.76
CA HIS A 419 -1.04 -10.79 -20.53
C HIS A 419 0.41 -11.28 -20.32
N SER A 420 0.88 -11.30 -19.07
CA SER A 420 2.23 -11.77 -18.75
C SER A 420 2.35 -13.29 -18.73
N THR A 421 1.25 -14.01 -18.48
CA THR A 421 1.23 -15.47 -18.43
C THR A 421 -0.05 -16.00 -19.07
N GLU A 422 -0.02 -17.23 -19.56
CA GLU A 422 -1.19 -17.93 -20.08
C GLU A 422 -2.26 -18.14 -19.01
N ALA A 423 -1.86 -18.51 -17.79
CA ALA A 423 -2.79 -18.63 -16.66
C ALA A 423 -3.58 -17.33 -16.40
N MET A 424 -2.96 -16.16 -16.59
CA MET A 424 -3.66 -14.87 -16.51
C MET A 424 -4.66 -14.70 -17.65
N PHE A 425 -4.31 -15.08 -18.87
CA PHE A 425 -5.20 -15.01 -20.03
C PHE A 425 -6.42 -15.93 -19.89
N LEU A 426 -6.24 -17.17 -19.43
CA LEU A 426 -7.33 -18.13 -19.24
C LEU A 426 -8.41 -17.62 -18.26
N ASN A 427 -8.05 -16.74 -17.32
CA ASN A 427 -9.01 -16.09 -16.42
C ASN A 427 -9.98 -15.09 -17.10
N TYR A 428 -9.80 -14.82 -18.40
CA TYR A 428 -10.63 -13.93 -19.21
C TYR A 428 -11.62 -14.67 -20.09
N LEU A 429 -11.41 -15.96 -20.32
CA LEU A 429 -12.27 -16.79 -21.14
C LEU A 429 -13.63 -16.96 -20.48
N GLY A 430 -14.68 -16.66 -21.25
CA GLY A 430 -16.07 -16.80 -20.83
C GLY A 430 -16.77 -18.06 -21.33
N LYS A 431 -16.09 -18.90 -22.13
CA LYS A 431 -16.64 -20.18 -22.59
C LYS A 431 -16.91 -21.09 -21.40
N SER A 432 -18.12 -21.61 -21.33
CA SER A 432 -18.52 -22.63 -20.38
C SER A 432 -17.98 -24.00 -20.80
N ASN A 433 -17.99 -24.97 -19.88
CA ASN A 433 -17.67 -26.36 -20.23
C ASN A 433 -18.58 -26.90 -21.34
N LYS A 434 -19.84 -26.42 -21.41
CA LYS A 434 -20.78 -26.76 -22.47
C LYS A 434 -20.32 -26.21 -23.82
N ASP A 435 -19.85 -24.96 -23.87
CA ASP A 435 -19.37 -24.35 -25.11
C ASP A 435 -18.14 -25.10 -25.64
N LEU A 436 -17.20 -25.46 -24.75
CA LEU A 436 -16.04 -26.28 -25.12
C LEU A 436 -16.44 -27.69 -25.60
N ALA A 437 -17.41 -28.31 -24.94
CA ALA A 437 -17.95 -29.61 -25.34
C ALA A 437 -18.72 -29.56 -26.67
N MET A 438 -19.29 -28.42 -27.04
CA MET A 438 -19.88 -28.23 -28.37
C MET A 438 -18.80 -27.96 -29.42
N GLU A 439 -17.77 -27.18 -29.10
CA GLU A 439 -16.70 -26.89 -30.07
C GLU A 439 -15.89 -28.12 -30.46
N ILE A 440 -15.72 -29.07 -29.54
CA ILE A 440 -14.99 -30.30 -29.83
C ILE A 440 -15.71 -31.16 -30.89
N THR A 441 -17.04 -31.01 -31.06
CA THR A 441 -17.79 -31.73 -32.11
C THR A 441 -17.45 -31.26 -33.51
N ASN A 442 -16.77 -30.12 -33.67
CA ASN A 442 -16.29 -29.67 -34.99
C ASN A 442 -15.03 -30.41 -35.45
N TYR A 443 -14.42 -31.22 -34.57
CA TYR A 443 -13.19 -31.97 -34.85
C TYR A 443 -13.43 -33.46 -35.13
N PHE A 444 -14.65 -33.98 -34.94
CA PHE A 444 -15.01 -35.36 -35.24
C PHE A 444 -16.40 -35.50 -35.86
#